data_AF-K2D7L0-F1
#
_entry.id   AF-K2D7L0-F1
#
_cell.length_a   1.000
_cell.length_b   1.000
_cell.length_c   1.000
_cell.angle_alpha   90.00
_cell.angle_beta   90.00
_cell.angle_gamma   90.00
#
_symmetry.space_group_name_H-M   'P 1'
#
loop_
_entity.id
_entity.type
_entity.pdbx_description
1 polymer ?
#
loop_
_entity_poly.entity_id
_entity_poly.type
_entity_poly.pdbx_seq_one_letter_code
_entity_poly.pdbx_strand_id
1 'polypeptide(L)'
;MYFLINNVKERYIMYLKLFNKDYVDRSPVTGISIPSDINYLRRVFHFNMNNIKTYYESRNFSIKNTFILSRIIEHFPPMFAYDSYRYVEYIRDKAKYLGKHFQFTNEIEDGVIHPGYFFGKDNEEIIFSLDEYFNPNEAERNWKTISCITIYKHNRNDLKLLLPLSKDDGSRNGLCVIGVNLPLLALKYRAFIREQMSNSEGISLNKNHFIMKYVLNLTCDGIVDHVMLNKLMDLFYNREEVTPKFKHPFKLFFPDVQVNRYLSNTLDVITNKNIDFINIMHNIQLINCIDASELLILPDMPLTRQVLWSMVISRLDYMIFLYDVSKSKNINRHFINDWKVLIKRLIRDNVIEGRFSYETEKDIKEKMYIISSY
;
A
#
# COMPACT_ATOMS: atom_id res chain seq x y z
N MET A 1 -28.42 17.75 -7.75
CA MET A 1 -27.58 16.88 -6.89
C MET A 1 -26.22 16.57 -7.53
N TYR A 2 -26.18 16.12 -8.79
CA TYR A 2 -24.91 15.87 -9.54
C TYR A 2 -23.94 17.07 -9.60
N PHE A 3 -24.43 18.30 -9.79
CA PHE A 3 -23.59 19.51 -9.87
C PHE A 3 -22.89 19.90 -8.55
N LEU A 4 -23.48 19.55 -7.39
CA LEU A 4 -22.88 19.83 -6.08
C LEU A 4 -21.83 18.79 -5.71
N ILE A 5 -22.03 17.53 -6.09
CA ILE A 5 -21.07 16.45 -5.86
C ILE A 5 -19.80 16.66 -6.69
N ASN A 6 -19.91 17.11 -7.95
CA ASN A 6 -18.75 17.40 -8.79
C ASN A 6 -17.90 18.56 -8.24
N ASN A 7 -18.52 19.66 -7.79
CA ASN A 7 -17.81 20.81 -7.20
C ASN A 7 -17.07 20.46 -5.90
N VAL A 8 -17.63 19.55 -5.10
CA VAL A 8 -16.98 19.07 -3.87
C VAL A 8 -15.84 18.11 -4.19
N LYS A 9 -16.03 17.21 -5.17
CA LYS A 9 -15.01 16.27 -5.64
C LYS A 9 -13.78 17.00 -6.20
N GLU A 10 -13.97 18.01 -7.03
CA GLU A 10 -12.89 18.83 -7.60
C GLU A 10 -12.05 19.55 -6.53
N ARG A 11 -12.70 20.09 -5.49
CA ARG A 11 -12.00 20.79 -4.40
C ARG A 11 -11.10 19.87 -3.58
N TYR A 12 -11.50 18.64 -3.31
CA TYR A 12 -10.68 17.72 -2.52
C TYR A 12 -9.56 17.07 -3.32
N ILE A 13 -9.80 16.80 -4.60
CA ILE A 13 -8.75 16.34 -5.52
C ILE A 13 -7.60 17.35 -5.58
N MET A 14 -7.91 18.65 -5.48
CA MET A 14 -6.89 19.70 -5.49
C MET A 14 -5.85 19.54 -4.38
N TYR A 15 -6.24 19.17 -3.16
CA TYR A 15 -5.30 19.14 -2.02
C TYR A 15 -4.35 17.93 -2.01
N LEU A 16 -4.73 16.83 -2.65
CA LEU A 16 -3.93 15.61 -2.76
C LEU A 16 -3.46 15.36 -4.19
N LYS A 17 -3.44 16.41 -5.01
CA LYS A 17 -3.12 16.35 -6.44
C LYS A 17 -1.78 15.67 -6.71
N LEU A 18 -0.78 15.89 -5.85
CA LEU A 18 0.54 15.26 -5.97
C LEU A 18 0.49 13.72 -5.96
N PHE A 19 -0.50 13.13 -5.28
CA PHE A 19 -0.67 11.69 -5.12
C PHE A 19 -1.81 11.14 -6.00
N ASN A 20 -2.33 11.95 -6.92
CA ASN A 20 -3.37 11.53 -7.85
C ASN A 20 -2.73 11.00 -9.14
N LYS A 21 -3.20 9.84 -9.62
CA LYS A 21 -2.68 9.17 -10.81
C LYS A 21 -2.68 10.07 -12.05
N ASP A 22 -3.80 10.73 -12.36
CA ASP A 22 -3.91 11.60 -13.54
C ASP A 22 -2.92 12.76 -13.51
N TYR A 23 -2.57 13.25 -12.31
CA TYR A 23 -1.59 14.30 -12.17
C TYR A 23 -0.17 13.78 -12.38
N VAL A 24 0.17 12.64 -11.77
CA VAL A 24 1.48 11.99 -11.92
C VAL A 24 1.75 11.71 -13.39
N ASP A 25 0.78 11.10 -14.10
CA ASP A 25 0.92 10.71 -15.50
C ASP A 25 1.11 11.92 -16.46
N ARG A 26 0.62 13.11 -16.07
CA ARG A 26 0.70 14.33 -16.90
C ARG A 26 1.85 15.25 -16.52
N SER A 27 2.49 15.02 -15.39
CA SER A 27 3.52 15.91 -14.87
C SER A 27 4.80 15.80 -15.71
N PRO A 28 5.42 16.92 -16.10
CA PRO A 28 6.64 16.87 -16.88
C PRO A 28 7.79 16.35 -16.03
N VAL A 29 8.42 15.29 -16.52
CA VAL A 29 9.55 14.64 -15.88
C VAL A 29 10.84 15.39 -16.24
N THR A 30 11.46 16.05 -15.26
CA THR A 30 12.67 16.84 -15.46
C THR A 30 13.70 16.62 -14.36
N GLY A 31 14.98 16.77 -14.70
CA GLY A 31 16.07 16.72 -13.70
C GLY A 31 16.33 15.35 -13.07
N ILE A 32 15.78 14.26 -13.62
CA ILE A 32 16.04 12.89 -13.17
C ILE A 32 17.52 12.54 -13.32
N SER A 33 18.11 12.01 -12.26
CA SER A 33 19.36 11.27 -12.30
C SER A 33 19.08 9.81 -12.04
N ILE A 34 19.41 8.92 -12.99
CA ILE A 34 19.23 7.47 -12.81
C ILE A 34 20.50 6.92 -12.14
N PRO A 35 20.43 6.41 -10.89
CA PRO A 35 21.61 5.85 -10.24
C PRO A 35 22.04 4.54 -10.91
N SER A 36 23.35 4.32 -11.06
CA SER A 36 23.89 3.15 -11.78
C SER A 36 23.50 1.80 -11.18
N ASP A 37 23.26 1.74 -9.87
CA ASP A 37 22.98 0.50 -9.14
C ASP A 37 21.55 0.00 -9.26
N ILE A 38 20.59 0.83 -9.66
CA ILE A 38 19.17 0.46 -9.59
C ILE A 38 18.85 -0.79 -10.41
N ASN A 39 19.45 -0.94 -11.59
CA ASN A 39 19.23 -2.10 -12.46
C ASN A 39 19.83 -3.38 -11.86
N TYR A 40 20.94 -3.26 -11.13
CA TYR A 40 21.50 -4.39 -10.39
C TYR A 40 20.59 -4.77 -9.21
N LEU A 41 20.15 -3.77 -8.42
CA LEU A 41 19.24 -3.99 -7.30
C LEU A 41 17.93 -4.64 -7.75
N ARG A 42 17.31 -4.15 -8.83
CA ARG A 42 16.10 -4.74 -9.44
C ARG A 42 16.28 -6.24 -9.69
N ARG A 43 17.37 -6.64 -10.36
CA ARG A 43 17.64 -8.06 -10.63
C ARG A 43 17.78 -8.89 -9.35
N VAL A 44 18.51 -8.40 -8.35
CA VAL A 44 18.72 -9.13 -7.10
C VAL A 44 17.42 -9.26 -6.31
N PHE A 45 16.64 -8.17 -6.18
CA PHE A 45 15.37 -8.21 -5.46
C PHE A 45 14.31 -9.03 -6.17
N HIS A 46 14.19 -8.95 -7.51
CA HIS A 46 13.29 -9.85 -8.25
C HIS A 46 13.67 -11.32 -8.07
N PHE A 47 14.95 -11.64 -8.08
CA PHE A 47 15.42 -12.99 -7.78
C PHE A 47 14.99 -13.44 -6.36
N ASN A 48 15.20 -12.60 -5.34
CA ASN A 48 14.77 -12.88 -3.98
C ASN A 48 13.24 -13.04 -3.87
N MET A 49 12.46 -12.15 -4.47
CA MET A 49 11.00 -12.21 -4.47
C MET A 49 10.50 -13.47 -5.18
N ASN A 50 11.10 -13.87 -6.31
CA ASN A 50 10.73 -15.11 -6.99
C ASN A 50 11.04 -16.35 -6.14
N ASN A 51 12.15 -16.34 -5.40
CA ASN A 51 12.47 -17.43 -4.47
C ASN A 51 11.47 -17.50 -3.31
N ILE A 52 11.09 -16.34 -2.74
CA ILE A 52 10.04 -16.25 -1.72
C ILE A 52 8.73 -16.80 -2.29
N LYS A 53 8.33 -16.31 -3.48
CA LYS A 53 7.08 -16.71 -4.13
C LYS A 53 7.01 -18.22 -4.35
N THR A 54 8.05 -18.77 -4.96
CA THR A 54 8.20 -20.21 -5.22
C THR A 54 8.20 -21.04 -3.93
N TYR A 55 8.89 -20.57 -2.89
CA TYR A 55 8.98 -21.26 -1.61
C TYR A 55 7.62 -21.41 -0.92
N TYR A 56 6.83 -20.33 -0.88
CA TYR A 56 5.52 -20.35 -0.22
C TYR A 56 4.44 -21.01 -1.07
N GLU A 57 4.51 -20.93 -2.41
CA GLU A 57 3.57 -21.62 -3.31
C GLU A 57 3.74 -23.15 -3.28
N SER A 58 4.98 -23.62 -3.31
CA SER A 58 5.30 -25.05 -3.37
C SER A 58 4.99 -25.82 -2.08
N ARG A 59 4.86 -25.14 -0.94
CA ARG A 59 4.70 -25.77 0.38
C ARG A 59 3.33 -25.50 1.00
N ASN A 60 2.87 -26.41 1.84
CA ASN A 60 1.54 -26.30 2.46
C ASN A 60 1.55 -25.41 3.71
N PHE A 61 1.79 -24.12 3.50
CA PHE A 61 1.58 -23.11 4.52
C PHE A 61 0.10 -22.68 4.55
N SER A 62 -0.40 -22.41 5.74
CA SER A 62 -1.74 -21.90 5.95
C SER A 62 -1.72 -20.79 6.99
N ILE A 63 -2.54 -19.77 6.79
CA ILE A 63 -2.81 -18.78 7.83
C ILE A 63 -3.88 -19.28 8.82
N LYS A 64 -4.04 -18.55 9.93
CA LYS A 64 -5.08 -18.83 10.92
C LYS A 64 -6.47 -18.50 10.36
N ASN A 65 -7.50 -19.27 10.73
CA ASN A 65 -8.89 -18.98 10.36
C ASN A 65 -9.36 -17.59 10.82
N THR A 66 -8.78 -17.07 11.91
CA THR A 66 -9.11 -15.75 12.46
C THR A 66 -8.59 -14.58 11.62
N PHE A 67 -7.79 -14.85 10.60
CA PHE A 67 -7.26 -13.81 9.72
C PHE A 67 -8.39 -13.14 8.95
N ILE A 68 -8.30 -11.83 8.77
CA ILE A 68 -9.42 -11.03 8.24
C ILE A 68 -9.85 -11.48 6.84
N LEU A 69 -8.90 -11.78 5.95
CA LEU A 69 -9.23 -12.27 4.59
C LEU A 69 -9.85 -13.67 4.60
N SER A 70 -9.49 -14.52 5.55
CA SER A 70 -10.12 -15.85 5.71
C SER A 70 -11.60 -15.72 6.02
N ARG A 71 -11.95 -14.78 6.90
CA ARG A 71 -13.34 -14.49 7.28
C ARG A 71 -14.11 -13.88 6.11
N ILE A 72 -13.52 -12.93 5.38
CA ILE A 72 -14.16 -12.31 4.20
C ILE A 72 -14.49 -13.37 3.14
N ILE A 73 -13.54 -14.26 2.85
CA ILE A 73 -13.69 -15.29 1.82
C ILE A 73 -14.85 -16.26 2.11
N GLU A 74 -15.19 -16.50 3.38
CA GLU A 74 -16.35 -17.34 3.75
C GLU A 74 -17.67 -16.78 3.22
N HIS A 75 -17.74 -15.48 2.96
CA HIS A 75 -18.95 -14.83 2.45
C HIS A 75 -19.04 -14.81 0.92
N PHE A 76 -18.01 -15.25 0.19
CA PHE A 76 -18.03 -15.31 -1.27
C PHE A 76 -18.56 -16.67 -1.74
N PRO A 77 -19.78 -16.73 -2.31
CA PRO A 77 -20.25 -17.94 -2.94
C PRO A 77 -19.44 -18.15 -4.24
N PRO A 78 -19.04 -19.38 -4.57
CA PRO A 78 -18.23 -19.62 -5.77
C PRO A 78 -19.04 -19.53 -7.07
N MET A 79 -20.36 -19.77 -7.04
CA MET A 79 -21.30 -19.65 -8.18
C MET A 79 -20.72 -20.11 -9.53
N PHE A 80 -20.36 -21.40 -9.63
CA PHE A 80 -19.64 -21.92 -10.81
C PHE A 80 -20.42 -21.85 -12.13
N ALA A 81 -21.75 -21.74 -12.07
CA ALA A 81 -22.61 -21.60 -13.25
C ALA A 81 -22.51 -20.22 -13.93
N TYR A 82 -22.00 -19.19 -13.23
CA TYR A 82 -21.85 -17.86 -13.82
C TYR A 82 -20.56 -17.78 -14.63
N ASP A 83 -20.59 -17.11 -15.78
CA ASP A 83 -19.39 -16.61 -16.43
C ASP A 83 -18.68 -15.57 -15.53
N SER A 84 -17.48 -15.17 -15.90
CA SER A 84 -16.63 -14.36 -15.04
C SER A 84 -17.06 -12.89 -14.96
N TYR A 85 -17.69 -12.35 -15.99
CA TYR A 85 -18.27 -11.00 -15.92
C TYR A 85 -19.47 -10.98 -14.98
N ARG A 86 -20.43 -11.88 -15.20
CA ARG A 86 -21.64 -11.97 -14.37
C ARG A 86 -21.31 -12.26 -12.91
N TYR A 87 -20.29 -13.07 -12.66
CA TYR A 87 -19.80 -13.33 -11.30
C TYR A 87 -19.24 -12.07 -10.65
N VAL A 88 -18.36 -11.34 -11.34
CA VAL A 88 -17.75 -10.12 -10.79
C VAL A 88 -18.81 -9.06 -10.51
N GLU A 89 -19.79 -8.87 -11.39
CA GLU A 89 -20.92 -7.94 -11.15
C GLU A 89 -21.69 -8.30 -9.88
N TYR A 90 -22.07 -9.58 -9.74
CA TYR A 90 -22.73 -10.06 -8.52
C TYR A 90 -21.88 -9.82 -7.26
N ILE A 91 -20.58 -10.07 -7.35
CA ILE A 91 -19.68 -9.87 -6.21
C ILE A 91 -19.49 -8.38 -5.91
N ARG A 92 -19.44 -7.48 -6.90
CA ARG A 92 -19.31 -6.03 -6.67
C ARG A 92 -20.42 -5.48 -5.80
N ASP A 93 -21.66 -5.87 -6.11
CA ASP A 93 -22.81 -5.48 -5.29
C ASP A 93 -22.66 -5.99 -3.85
N LYS A 94 -22.23 -7.24 -3.68
CA LYS A 94 -22.00 -7.85 -2.37
C LYS A 94 -20.81 -7.24 -1.62
N ALA A 95 -19.75 -6.86 -2.34
CA ALA A 95 -18.51 -6.34 -1.80
C ALA A 95 -18.74 -5.05 -1.02
N LYS A 96 -19.67 -4.19 -1.45
CA LYS A 96 -20.05 -2.97 -0.71
C LYS A 96 -20.59 -3.29 0.68
N TYR A 97 -21.47 -4.28 0.79
CA TYR A 97 -22.02 -4.73 2.07
C TYR A 97 -20.98 -5.45 2.93
N LEU A 98 -20.07 -6.21 2.31
CA LEU A 98 -18.99 -6.87 3.05
C LEU A 98 -17.97 -5.87 3.58
N GLY A 99 -17.58 -4.88 2.79
CA GLY A 99 -16.73 -3.77 3.25
C GLY A 99 -17.34 -3.09 4.48
N LYS A 100 -18.65 -2.83 4.46
CA LYS A 100 -19.38 -2.32 5.64
C LYS A 100 -19.37 -3.30 6.82
N HIS A 101 -19.67 -4.58 6.59
CA HIS A 101 -19.72 -5.59 7.65
C HIS A 101 -18.38 -5.74 8.38
N PHE A 102 -17.27 -5.69 7.63
CA PHE A 102 -15.91 -5.74 8.15
C PHE A 102 -15.35 -4.36 8.52
N GLN A 103 -16.16 -3.30 8.43
CA GLN A 103 -15.77 -1.92 8.77
C GLN A 103 -14.49 -1.46 8.05
N PHE A 104 -14.37 -1.83 6.77
CA PHE A 104 -13.34 -1.32 5.87
C PHE A 104 -13.74 0.06 5.36
N THR A 105 -12.76 0.95 5.27
CA THR A 105 -12.97 2.28 4.72
C THR A 105 -13.29 2.16 3.22
N ASN A 106 -14.36 2.80 2.77
CA ASN A 106 -14.78 2.84 1.37
C ASN A 106 -15.57 4.13 1.08
N GLU A 107 -16.08 4.30 -0.13
CA GLU A 107 -16.84 5.48 -0.56
C GLU A 107 -18.06 5.81 0.32
N ILE A 108 -18.65 4.80 0.99
CA ILE A 108 -19.88 4.90 1.79
C ILE A 108 -19.59 4.83 3.30
N GLU A 109 -18.56 4.08 3.69
CA GLU A 109 -18.21 3.80 5.09
C GLU A 109 -16.87 4.41 5.47
N ASP A 110 -16.87 5.10 6.59
CA ASP A 110 -15.69 5.70 7.22
C ASP A 110 -14.65 4.63 7.63
N GLY A 111 -15.14 3.44 7.98
CA GLY A 111 -14.33 2.34 8.48
C GLY A 111 -13.90 2.53 9.93
N VAL A 112 -13.09 1.59 10.42
CA VAL A 112 -12.46 1.64 11.75
C VAL A 112 -10.96 1.39 11.62
N ILE A 113 -10.22 1.76 12.66
CA ILE A 113 -8.83 1.35 12.81
C ILE A 113 -8.81 -0.11 13.26
N HIS A 114 -8.20 -0.95 12.44
CA HIS A 114 -8.06 -2.38 12.70
C HIS A 114 -6.80 -2.66 13.52
N PRO A 115 -6.79 -3.72 14.34
CA PRO A 115 -5.54 -4.24 14.87
C PRO A 115 -4.68 -4.78 13.71
N GLY A 116 -3.38 -4.96 13.94
CA GLY A 116 -2.44 -5.42 12.93
C GLY A 116 -2.69 -6.84 12.40
N TYR A 117 -3.62 -6.96 11.45
CA TYR A 117 -3.93 -8.19 10.74
C TYR A 117 -2.82 -8.54 9.75
N PHE A 118 -2.14 -7.56 9.15
CA PHE A 118 -1.09 -7.80 8.17
C PHE A 118 0.30 -7.69 8.81
N PHE A 119 0.63 -6.55 9.39
CA PHE A 119 2.01 -6.21 9.77
C PHE A 119 2.39 -6.52 11.22
N GLY A 120 1.49 -7.11 12.01
CA GLY A 120 1.76 -7.57 13.38
C GLY A 120 1.02 -6.76 14.43
N LYS A 121 0.83 -7.36 15.62
CA LYS A 121 -0.14 -6.90 16.63
C LYS A 121 -0.01 -5.46 17.12
N ASP A 122 1.20 -4.91 17.11
CA ASP A 122 1.48 -3.57 17.62
C ASP A 122 1.28 -2.49 16.54
N ASN A 123 0.86 -2.88 15.34
CA ASN A 123 0.47 -1.95 14.28
C ASN A 123 -1.03 -1.69 14.33
N GLU A 124 -1.38 -0.47 13.93
CA GLU A 124 -2.75 -0.07 13.65
C GLU A 124 -2.94 -0.01 12.14
N GLU A 125 -4.04 -0.54 11.65
CA GLU A 125 -4.27 -0.75 10.22
C GLU A 125 -5.52 -0.05 9.73
N ILE A 126 -5.38 0.78 8.70
CA ILE A 126 -6.50 1.23 7.88
C ILE A 126 -6.60 0.28 6.70
N ILE A 127 -7.77 -0.33 6.52
CA ILE A 127 -8.04 -1.25 5.42
C ILE A 127 -9.09 -0.66 4.50
N PHE A 128 -8.70 -0.36 3.27
CA PHE A 128 -9.60 0.09 2.21
C PHE A 128 -10.24 -1.10 1.50
N SER A 129 -11.55 -1.04 1.31
CA SER A 129 -12.27 -1.92 0.38
C SER A 129 -12.26 -1.26 -1.00
N LEU A 130 -11.47 -1.82 -1.91
CA LEU A 130 -11.30 -1.31 -3.28
C LEU A 130 -12.25 -2.03 -4.26
N ASP A 131 -12.71 -1.29 -5.26
CA ASP A 131 -13.49 -1.79 -6.41
C ASP A 131 -12.94 -1.23 -7.72
N GLU A 132 -11.62 -1.31 -7.87
CA GLU A 132 -10.94 -0.87 -9.08
C GLU A 132 -11.35 -1.73 -10.28
N TYR A 133 -11.41 -1.11 -11.46
CA TYR A 133 -11.71 -1.82 -12.69
C TYR A 133 -10.61 -2.82 -13.05
N PHE A 134 -11.01 -4.01 -13.46
CA PHE A 134 -10.14 -5.01 -14.08
C PHE A 134 -10.95 -5.82 -15.11
N ASN A 135 -10.27 -6.46 -16.05
CA ASN A 135 -10.88 -7.38 -17.00
C ASN A 135 -11.09 -8.76 -16.33
N PRO A 136 -12.34 -9.23 -16.11
CA PRO A 136 -12.59 -10.49 -15.42
C PRO A 136 -12.00 -11.72 -16.11
N ASN A 137 -11.99 -11.76 -17.44
CA ASN A 137 -11.45 -12.90 -18.18
C ASN A 137 -9.92 -12.99 -18.07
N GLU A 138 -9.25 -11.85 -18.16
CA GLU A 138 -7.79 -11.79 -17.99
C GLU A 138 -7.40 -12.10 -16.55
N ALA A 139 -8.11 -11.54 -15.57
CA ALA A 139 -7.91 -11.81 -14.16
C ALA A 139 -8.13 -13.28 -13.80
N GLU A 140 -9.13 -13.94 -14.41
CA GLU A 140 -9.34 -15.37 -14.22
C GLU A 140 -8.21 -16.20 -14.83
N ARG A 141 -7.70 -15.85 -16.02
CA ARG A 141 -6.55 -16.55 -16.63
C ARG A 141 -5.28 -16.41 -15.80
N ASN A 142 -5.06 -15.21 -15.25
CA ASN A 142 -3.87 -14.86 -14.47
C ASN A 142 -4.11 -14.93 -12.95
N TRP A 143 -5.09 -15.71 -12.51
CA TRP A 143 -5.55 -15.66 -11.11
C TRP A 143 -4.47 -15.99 -10.09
N LYS A 144 -3.45 -16.78 -10.46
CA LYS A 144 -2.33 -17.14 -9.57
C LYS A 144 -1.37 -15.99 -9.30
N THR A 145 -1.19 -15.09 -10.28
CA THR A 145 -0.14 -14.06 -10.26
C THR A 145 -0.67 -12.65 -10.07
N ILE A 146 -1.96 -12.39 -10.33
CA ILE A 146 -2.54 -11.06 -10.17
C ILE A 146 -2.68 -10.67 -8.69
N SER A 147 -2.19 -9.50 -8.27
CA SER A 147 -2.37 -9.05 -6.88
C SER A 147 -3.76 -8.48 -6.66
N CYS A 148 -4.38 -8.82 -5.53
CA CYS A 148 -5.62 -8.21 -5.06
C CYS A 148 -5.43 -7.36 -3.79
N ILE A 149 -4.17 -7.20 -3.35
CA ILE A 149 -3.79 -6.38 -2.21
C ILE A 149 -2.80 -5.33 -2.68
N THR A 150 -3.08 -4.09 -2.32
CA THR A 150 -2.18 -2.95 -2.55
C THR A 150 -1.72 -2.43 -1.19
N ILE A 151 -0.42 -2.24 -1.00
CA ILE A 151 0.10 -1.64 0.22
C ILE A 151 0.32 -0.15 -0.04
N TYR A 152 -0.39 0.70 0.70
CA TYR A 152 -0.26 2.15 0.57
C TYR A 152 0.72 2.75 1.55
N LYS A 153 0.96 2.09 2.70
CA LYS A 153 1.92 2.51 3.72
C LYS A 153 2.22 1.35 4.66
N HIS A 154 3.50 1.19 5.03
CA HIS A 154 3.93 0.44 6.20
C HIS A 154 5.23 1.04 6.73
N ASN A 155 5.65 0.67 7.96
CA ASN A 155 6.83 1.28 8.60
C ASN A 155 8.11 0.43 8.53
N ARG A 156 8.08 -0.75 7.89
CA ARG A 156 9.26 -1.61 7.76
C ARG A 156 10.37 -0.95 6.94
N ASN A 157 11.61 -1.14 7.38
CA ASN A 157 12.82 -0.60 6.76
C ASN A 157 13.93 -1.66 6.60
N ASP A 158 13.59 -2.93 6.77
CA ASP A 158 14.50 -4.06 6.67
C ASP A 158 14.43 -4.77 5.32
N LEU A 159 15.55 -5.33 4.88
CA LEU A 159 15.62 -6.03 3.59
C LEU A 159 15.20 -7.50 3.66
N LYS A 160 14.68 -8.03 4.78
CA LYS A 160 14.38 -9.47 4.91
C LYS A 160 13.10 -9.90 4.20
N LEU A 161 12.27 -8.96 3.77
CA LEU A 161 11.08 -9.19 2.92
C LEU A 161 10.07 -10.16 3.53
N LEU A 162 9.92 -10.13 4.86
CA LEU A 162 8.97 -11.00 5.56
C LEU A 162 7.54 -10.73 5.08
N LEU A 163 6.79 -11.80 4.86
CA LEU A 163 5.38 -11.72 4.48
C LEU A 163 4.52 -11.13 5.62
N PRO A 164 3.44 -10.42 5.31
CA PRO A 164 2.56 -9.82 6.31
C PRO A 164 1.59 -10.87 6.89
N LEU A 165 2.06 -11.61 7.90
CA LEU A 165 1.36 -12.78 8.46
C LEU A 165 0.68 -12.53 9.83
N SER A 166 0.39 -11.29 10.20
CA SER A 166 -0.19 -10.88 11.52
C SER A 166 0.71 -11.15 12.74
N LYS A 167 1.86 -11.81 12.57
CA LYS A 167 2.76 -12.12 13.68
C LYS A 167 3.61 -10.90 13.99
N ASP A 168 3.75 -10.57 15.28
CA ASP A 168 4.78 -9.63 15.73
C ASP A 168 6.15 -10.24 15.40
N ASP A 169 6.82 -9.65 14.41
CA ASP A 169 8.16 -10.00 13.99
C ASP A 169 9.20 -9.02 14.52
N GLY A 170 8.85 -8.14 15.46
CA GLY A 170 9.73 -7.10 15.99
C GLY A 170 10.09 -6.02 14.98
N SER A 171 9.34 -5.91 13.88
CA SER A 171 9.46 -4.78 12.95
C SER A 171 9.04 -3.47 13.63
N ARG A 172 9.37 -2.35 12.99
CA ARG A 172 8.91 -1.03 13.42
C ARG A 172 7.38 -0.95 13.40
N ASN A 173 6.81 -0.50 14.51
CA ASN A 173 5.36 -0.36 14.71
C ASN A 173 4.81 0.96 14.14
N GLY A 174 3.50 1.06 14.06
CA GLY A 174 2.74 2.28 13.79
C GLY A 174 1.62 2.05 12.77
N LEU A 175 1.23 3.12 12.08
CA LEU A 175 0.12 3.06 11.14
C LEU A 175 0.51 2.38 9.82
N CYS A 176 -0.19 1.31 9.47
CA CYS A 176 -0.14 0.67 8.16
C CYS A 176 -1.45 0.92 7.39
N VAL A 177 -1.37 1.04 6.08
CA VAL A 177 -2.51 1.31 5.22
C VAL A 177 -2.51 0.33 4.05
N ILE A 178 -3.58 -0.45 3.94
CA ILE A 178 -3.72 -1.56 3.01
C ILE A 178 -5.01 -1.40 2.21
N GLY A 179 -4.97 -1.66 0.92
CA GLY A 179 -6.15 -1.80 0.08
C GLY A 179 -6.39 -3.23 -0.33
N VAL A 180 -7.65 -3.67 -0.30
CA VAL A 180 -8.06 -5.00 -0.73
C VAL A 180 -9.12 -4.86 -1.81
N ASN A 181 -8.82 -5.33 -3.03
CA ASN A 181 -9.80 -5.43 -4.10
C ASN A 181 -10.68 -6.67 -3.87
N LEU A 182 -11.84 -6.47 -3.23
CA LEU A 182 -12.73 -7.57 -2.82
C LEU A 182 -13.28 -8.37 -4.02
N PRO A 183 -13.75 -7.74 -5.12
CA PRO A 183 -14.18 -8.49 -6.29
C PRO A 183 -13.08 -9.34 -6.91
N LEU A 184 -11.86 -8.82 -7.02
CA LEU A 184 -10.73 -9.56 -7.56
C LEU A 184 -10.31 -10.72 -6.64
N LEU A 185 -10.33 -10.50 -5.31
CA LEU A 185 -10.07 -11.55 -4.32
C LEU A 185 -11.08 -12.71 -4.46
N ALA A 186 -12.37 -12.40 -4.62
CA ALA A 186 -13.42 -13.40 -4.81
C ALA A 186 -13.23 -14.18 -6.12
N LEU A 187 -12.92 -13.49 -7.23
CA LEU A 187 -12.66 -14.13 -8.52
C LEU A 187 -11.45 -15.08 -8.45
N LYS A 188 -10.35 -14.63 -7.82
CA LYS A 188 -9.17 -15.48 -7.58
C LYS A 188 -9.54 -16.71 -6.76
N TYR A 189 -10.33 -16.55 -5.69
CA TYR A 189 -10.73 -17.68 -4.84
C TYR A 189 -11.63 -18.67 -5.59
N ARG A 190 -12.57 -18.17 -6.40
CA ARG A 190 -13.40 -19.02 -7.27
C ARG A 190 -12.56 -19.83 -8.25
N ALA A 191 -11.59 -19.19 -8.92
CA ALA A 191 -10.68 -19.87 -9.84
C ALA A 191 -9.84 -20.95 -9.12
N PHE A 192 -9.35 -20.63 -7.91
CA PHE A 192 -8.67 -21.60 -7.06
C PHE A 192 -9.56 -22.82 -6.75
N ILE A 193 -10.82 -22.64 -6.35
CA ILE A 193 -11.71 -23.78 -6.07
C ILE A 193 -11.96 -24.61 -7.34
N ARG A 194 -12.15 -23.98 -8.51
CA ARG A 194 -12.31 -24.70 -9.78
C ARG A 194 -11.12 -25.62 -10.08
N GLU A 195 -9.91 -25.11 -9.85
CA GLU A 195 -8.69 -25.91 -10.00
C GLU A 195 -8.64 -27.06 -8.98
N GLN A 196 -8.99 -26.81 -7.71
CA GLN A 196 -9.04 -27.87 -6.68
C GLN A 196 -10.08 -28.95 -7.00
N MET A 197 -11.23 -28.59 -7.56
CA MET A 197 -12.26 -29.55 -7.98
C MET A 197 -11.83 -30.40 -9.18
N SER A 198 -10.98 -29.86 -10.05
CA SER A 198 -10.47 -30.57 -11.22
C SER A 198 -9.33 -31.55 -10.84
N ASN A 199 -8.61 -31.26 -9.76
CA ASN A 199 -7.52 -32.09 -9.25
C ASN A 199 -8.03 -33.16 -8.26
N SER A 200 -8.69 -34.19 -8.78
CA SER A 200 -9.31 -35.26 -7.98
C SER A 200 -8.32 -36.17 -7.22
N GLU A 201 -7.03 -36.16 -7.58
CA GLU A 201 -6.00 -37.02 -6.98
C GLU A 201 -5.07 -36.27 -5.98
N GLY A 202 -5.24 -34.96 -5.84
CA GLY A 202 -4.39 -34.11 -5.00
C GLY A 202 -4.91 -33.89 -3.58
N ILE A 203 -4.02 -33.40 -2.69
CA ILE A 203 -4.44 -32.90 -1.37
C ILE A 203 -5.31 -31.66 -1.58
N SER A 204 -6.58 -31.73 -1.17
CA SER A 204 -7.50 -30.59 -1.21
C SER A 204 -7.04 -29.49 -0.25
N LEU A 205 -6.65 -28.34 -0.81
CA LEU A 205 -6.22 -27.17 -0.06
C LEU A 205 -7.43 -26.30 0.31
N ASN A 206 -7.49 -25.85 1.56
CA ASN A 206 -8.55 -24.95 2.03
C ASN A 206 -8.24 -23.46 1.75
N LYS A 207 -9.19 -22.56 2.04
CA LYS A 207 -9.02 -21.09 1.93
C LYS A 207 -7.78 -20.56 2.69
N ASN A 208 -7.45 -21.21 3.80
CA ASN A 208 -6.21 -21.09 4.57
C ASN A 208 -4.95 -21.01 3.72
N HIS A 209 -4.83 -22.02 2.87
CA HIS A 209 -3.70 -22.21 1.99
C HIS A 209 -3.78 -21.28 0.78
N PHE A 210 -4.97 -21.04 0.24
CA PHE A 210 -5.17 -20.10 -0.85
C PHE A 210 -4.63 -18.71 -0.52
N ILE A 211 -5.01 -18.15 0.64
CA ILE A 211 -4.59 -16.79 1.02
C ILE A 211 -3.07 -16.73 1.19
N MET A 212 -2.49 -17.75 1.85
CA MET A 212 -1.05 -17.80 2.05
C MET A 212 -0.29 -17.89 0.72
N LYS A 213 -0.70 -18.80 -0.17
CA LYS A 213 0.03 -19.12 -1.42
C LYS A 213 -0.14 -18.06 -2.50
N TYR A 214 -1.37 -17.57 -2.70
CA TYR A 214 -1.76 -16.83 -3.90
C TYR A 214 -2.24 -15.40 -3.62
N VAL A 215 -2.29 -14.98 -2.35
CA VAL A 215 -2.73 -13.63 -1.97
C VAL A 215 -1.60 -12.88 -1.25
N LEU A 216 -1.22 -13.31 -0.04
CA LEU A 216 -0.19 -12.61 0.76
C LEU A 216 1.21 -12.73 0.13
N ASN A 217 1.48 -13.82 -0.56
CA ASN A 217 2.75 -14.02 -1.25
C ASN A 217 3.01 -12.97 -2.34
N LEU A 218 1.95 -12.42 -2.94
CA LEU A 218 2.05 -11.41 -3.99
C LEU A 218 2.26 -9.99 -3.43
N THR A 219 2.17 -9.79 -2.12
CA THR A 219 2.40 -8.46 -1.52
C THR A 219 3.87 -8.11 -1.39
N CYS A 220 4.80 -9.05 -1.61
CA CYS A 220 6.24 -8.81 -1.58
C CYS A 220 6.65 -7.60 -2.43
N ASP A 221 6.00 -7.44 -3.59
CA ASP A 221 6.38 -6.42 -4.56
C ASP A 221 6.19 -5.01 -3.95
N GLY A 222 5.03 -4.76 -3.35
CA GLY A 222 4.76 -3.50 -2.64
C GLY A 222 5.59 -3.33 -1.37
N ILE A 223 5.90 -4.42 -0.65
CA ILE A 223 6.74 -4.35 0.56
C ILE A 223 8.15 -3.86 0.23
N VAL A 224 8.78 -4.43 -0.81
CA VAL A 224 10.15 -4.06 -1.20
C VAL A 224 10.25 -2.57 -1.54
N ASP A 225 9.29 -2.06 -2.30
CA ASP A 225 9.29 -0.67 -2.74
C ASP A 225 9.10 0.31 -1.57
N HIS A 226 8.17 0.01 -0.65
CA HIS A 226 8.01 0.80 0.58
C HIS A 226 9.23 0.69 1.50
N VAL A 227 9.87 -0.48 1.61
CA VAL A 227 11.13 -0.64 2.37
C VAL A 227 12.21 0.27 1.80
N MET A 228 12.40 0.31 0.48
CA MET A 228 13.42 1.17 -0.16
C MET A 228 13.15 2.66 0.13
N LEU A 229 11.89 3.10 0.02
CA LEU A 229 11.51 4.46 0.34
C LEU A 229 11.70 4.78 1.83
N ASN A 230 11.29 3.89 2.73
CA ASN A 230 11.45 4.06 4.17
C ASN A 230 12.93 4.12 4.57
N LYS A 231 13.80 3.29 3.97
CA LYS A 231 15.25 3.36 4.21
C LYS A 231 15.85 4.69 3.75
N LEU A 232 15.39 5.25 2.63
CA LEU A 232 15.82 6.58 2.18
C LEU A 232 15.43 7.67 3.18
N MET A 233 14.17 7.64 3.63
CA MET A 233 13.66 8.58 4.63
C MET A 233 14.39 8.44 5.97
N ASP A 234 14.65 7.21 6.40
CA ASP A 234 15.38 6.94 7.63
C ASP A 234 16.84 7.40 7.54
N LEU A 235 17.49 7.24 6.38
CA LEU A 235 18.82 7.78 6.14
C LEU A 235 18.83 9.33 6.25
N PHE A 236 17.82 10.00 5.71
CA PHE A 236 17.69 11.46 5.81
C PHE A 236 17.46 11.93 7.26
N TYR A 237 16.63 11.21 8.02
CA TYR A 237 16.31 11.55 9.41
C TYR A 237 17.27 10.93 10.44
N ASN A 238 18.34 10.26 10.00
CA ASN A 238 19.29 9.52 10.85
C ASN A 238 18.59 8.52 11.81
N ARG A 239 17.62 7.76 11.31
CA ARG A 239 16.91 6.72 12.07
C ARG A 239 17.54 5.35 11.84
N GLU A 240 17.52 4.53 12.88
CA GLU A 240 18.11 3.19 12.84
C GLU A 240 17.23 2.17 12.10
N GLU A 241 17.90 1.21 11.45
CA GLU A 241 17.26 0.04 10.86
C GLU A 241 16.76 -0.91 11.93
N VAL A 242 15.49 -1.32 11.83
CA VAL A 242 14.90 -2.27 12.78
C VAL A 242 15.02 -3.67 12.20
N THR A 243 15.86 -4.50 12.81
CA THR A 243 16.05 -5.87 12.36
C THR A 243 14.94 -6.77 12.93
N PRO A 244 14.10 -7.42 12.10
CA PRO A 244 13.04 -8.27 12.61
C PRO A 244 13.60 -9.56 13.24
N LYS A 245 12.88 -10.08 14.24
CA LYS A 245 13.16 -11.30 15.01
C LYS A 245 13.20 -12.54 14.12
N PHE A 246 12.33 -12.61 13.11
CA PHE A 246 12.22 -13.76 12.23
C PHE A 246 13.05 -13.59 10.94
N LYS A 247 13.30 -14.72 10.29
CA LYS A 247 13.94 -14.81 8.98
C LYS A 247 13.30 -15.91 8.16
N HIS A 248 13.40 -15.80 6.84
CA HIS A 248 13.07 -16.92 5.98
C HIS A 248 13.99 -18.12 6.27
N PRO A 249 13.50 -19.36 6.12
CA PRO A 249 14.29 -20.57 6.38
C PRO A 249 15.30 -20.87 5.25
N PHE A 250 15.37 -20.02 4.23
CA PHE A 250 16.34 -20.05 3.16
C PHE A 250 17.10 -18.73 3.10
N LYS A 251 18.28 -18.73 2.48
CA LYS A 251 19.11 -17.54 2.35
C LYS A 251 18.55 -16.62 1.26
N LEU A 252 18.53 -15.33 1.57
CA LEU A 252 18.31 -14.25 0.61
C LEU A 252 19.64 -13.55 0.33
N PHE A 253 19.76 -12.94 -0.84
CA PHE A 253 20.93 -12.15 -1.21
C PHE A 253 20.70 -10.68 -0.83
N PHE A 254 21.54 -10.13 0.04
CA PHE A 254 21.41 -8.75 0.50
C PHE A 254 22.56 -7.89 -0.08
N PRO A 255 22.29 -7.04 -1.08
CA PRO A 255 23.32 -6.18 -1.68
C PRO A 255 23.49 -4.87 -0.88
N ASP A 256 23.81 -4.98 0.42
CA ASP A 256 23.78 -3.84 1.36
C ASP A 256 24.64 -2.66 0.91
N VAL A 257 25.84 -2.92 0.37
CA VAL A 257 26.75 -1.90 -0.14
C VAL A 257 26.12 -1.12 -1.30
N GLN A 258 25.49 -1.83 -2.25
CA GLN A 258 24.84 -1.21 -3.40
C GLN A 258 23.56 -0.48 -2.99
N VAL A 259 22.81 -1.00 -2.02
CA VAL A 259 21.64 -0.31 -1.47
C VAL A 259 22.07 0.98 -0.81
N ASN A 260 23.06 0.98 0.07
CA ASN A 260 23.53 2.18 0.76
C ASN A 260 24.07 3.21 -0.22
N ARG A 261 24.87 2.80 -1.21
CA ARG A 261 25.36 3.69 -2.26
C ARG A 261 24.22 4.29 -3.09
N TYR A 262 23.23 3.48 -3.46
CA TYR A 262 22.04 3.94 -4.15
C TYR A 262 21.29 5.00 -3.34
N LEU A 263 21.03 4.74 -2.06
CA LEU A 263 20.30 5.62 -1.17
C LEU A 263 21.04 6.95 -0.96
N SER A 264 22.36 6.90 -0.68
CA SER A 264 23.18 8.11 -0.53
C SER A 264 23.20 8.96 -1.80
N ASN A 265 23.45 8.35 -2.96
CA ASN A 265 23.47 9.08 -4.23
C ASN A 265 22.10 9.71 -4.56
N THR A 266 21.02 8.99 -4.28
CA THR A 266 19.65 9.49 -4.49
C THR A 266 19.38 10.68 -3.57
N LEU A 267 19.75 10.55 -2.29
CA LEU A 267 19.57 11.61 -1.30
C LEU A 267 20.38 12.86 -1.65
N ASP A 268 21.63 12.69 -2.07
CA ASP A 268 22.48 13.79 -2.54
C ASP A 268 21.86 14.52 -3.73
N VAL A 269 21.26 13.80 -4.67
CA VAL A 269 20.60 14.41 -5.83
C VAL A 269 19.39 15.24 -5.41
N ILE A 270 18.48 14.68 -4.60
CA ILE A 270 17.22 15.35 -4.23
C ILE A 270 17.41 16.50 -3.24
N THR A 271 18.45 16.46 -2.40
CA THR A 271 18.75 17.54 -1.45
C THR A 271 19.52 18.69 -2.08
N ASN A 272 20.39 18.43 -3.06
CA ASN A 272 21.22 19.47 -3.66
C ASN A 272 20.53 20.23 -4.80
N LYS A 273 19.63 19.57 -5.55
CA LYS A 273 18.93 20.16 -6.69
C LYS A 273 17.72 21.00 -6.25
N ASN A 274 17.47 22.09 -6.99
CA ASN A 274 16.26 22.88 -6.87
C ASN A 274 15.17 22.31 -7.79
N ILE A 275 14.47 21.28 -7.35
CA ILE A 275 13.40 20.59 -8.08
C ILE A 275 12.09 20.63 -7.28
N ASP A 276 10.97 20.46 -7.98
CA ASP A 276 9.65 20.38 -7.36
C ASP A 276 9.38 19.00 -6.73
N PHE A 277 8.32 18.91 -5.92
CA PHE A 277 8.00 17.68 -5.19
C PHE A 277 7.78 16.47 -6.10
N ILE A 278 7.17 16.66 -7.27
CA ILE A 278 6.92 15.56 -8.20
C ILE A 278 8.23 15.04 -8.79
N ASN A 279 9.15 15.92 -9.19
CA ASN A 279 10.45 15.49 -9.69
C ASN A 279 11.35 14.93 -8.56
N ILE A 280 11.17 15.33 -7.30
CA ILE A 280 11.82 14.65 -6.17
C ILE A 280 11.37 13.18 -6.13
N MET A 281 10.06 12.92 -6.20
CA MET A 281 9.54 11.55 -6.20
C MET A 281 10.03 10.74 -7.41
N HIS A 282 10.09 11.34 -8.60
CA HIS A 282 10.64 10.69 -9.80
C HIS A 282 12.14 10.36 -9.70
N ASN A 283 12.91 11.12 -8.92
CA ASN A 283 14.33 10.80 -8.69
C ASN A 283 14.50 9.58 -7.75
N ILE A 284 13.48 9.22 -6.97
CA ILE A 284 13.50 8.06 -6.08
C ILE A 284 13.00 6.85 -6.87
N GLN A 285 13.91 6.20 -7.59
CA GLN A 285 13.61 5.00 -8.36
C GLN A 285 13.35 3.80 -7.42
N LEU A 286 12.48 2.88 -7.82
CA LEU A 286 12.09 1.74 -6.99
C LEU A 286 12.33 0.40 -7.70
N ILE A 287 12.05 -0.70 -7.01
CA ILE A 287 12.33 -2.04 -7.51
C ILE A 287 11.25 -2.48 -8.49
N ASN A 288 9.98 -2.48 -8.07
CA ASN A 288 8.86 -2.91 -8.91
C ASN A 288 8.18 -1.73 -9.59
N CYS A 289 7.87 -0.69 -8.82
CA CYS A 289 7.44 0.60 -9.36
C CYS A 289 8.61 1.27 -10.10
N ILE A 290 8.29 2.11 -11.07
CA ILE A 290 9.27 2.94 -11.77
C ILE A 290 9.96 3.84 -10.74
N ASP A 291 9.17 4.56 -9.94
CA ASP A 291 9.64 5.49 -8.93
C ASP A 291 8.60 5.73 -7.82
N ALA A 292 8.95 6.56 -6.83
CA ALA A 292 8.11 6.85 -5.68
C ALA A 292 6.81 7.59 -6.05
N SER A 293 6.74 8.26 -7.20
CA SER A 293 5.50 8.92 -7.62
C SER A 293 4.41 7.90 -7.93
N GLU A 294 4.78 6.78 -8.54
CA GLU A 294 3.89 5.65 -8.83
C GLU A 294 3.49 4.91 -7.55
N LEU A 295 4.45 4.64 -6.65
CA LEU A 295 4.19 3.95 -5.38
C LEU A 295 3.20 4.71 -4.48
N LEU A 296 3.30 6.03 -4.46
CA LEU A 296 2.55 6.89 -3.54
C LEU A 296 1.18 7.31 -4.08
N ILE A 297 0.78 6.83 -5.25
CA ILE A 297 -0.57 7.03 -5.79
C ILE A 297 -1.62 6.58 -4.76
N LEU A 298 -2.65 7.39 -4.59
CA LEU A 298 -3.80 7.07 -3.74
C LEU A 298 -4.75 6.09 -4.45
N PRO A 299 -5.53 5.28 -3.69
CA PRO A 299 -6.54 4.40 -4.28
C PRO A 299 -7.50 5.19 -5.17
N ASP A 300 -7.88 4.59 -6.30
CA ASP A 300 -8.90 5.16 -7.19
C ASP A 300 -10.29 4.96 -6.57
N MET A 301 -10.65 5.89 -5.70
CA MET A 301 -11.96 5.91 -5.06
C MET A 301 -12.45 7.35 -4.87
N PRO A 302 -13.77 7.58 -4.84
CA PRO A 302 -14.32 8.91 -4.59
C PRO A 302 -13.81 9.52 -3.28
N LEU A 303 -13.26 10.74 -3.36
CA LEU A 303 -12.83 11.53 -2.21
C LEU A 303 -14.05 12.10 -1.45
N THR A 304 -14.73 11.24 -0.69
CA THR A 304 -15.74 11.67 0.27
C THR A 304 -15.08 12.12 1.57
N ARG A 305 -15.80 12.87 2.41
CA ARG A 305 -15.29 13.29 3.73
C ARG A 305 -14.88 12.10 4.61
N GLN A 306 -15.59 10.98 4.47
CA GLN A 306 -15.35 9.73 5.20
C GLN A 306 -14.01 9.09 4.80
N VAL A 307 -13.60 9.22 3.55
CA VAL A 307 -12.34 8.61 3.07
C VAL A 307 -11.17 9.57 3.23
N LEU A 308 -11.43 10.87 3.10
CA LEU A 308 -10.39 11.90 3.00
C LEU A 308 -9.38 11.87 4.15
N TRP A 309 -9.83 11.76 5.41
CA TRP A 309 -8.90 11.77 6.55
C TRP A 309 -7.92 10.60 6.47
N SER A 310 -8.40 9.40 6.12
CA SER A 310 -7.59 8.19 6.06
C SER A 310 -6.52 8.28 4.95
N MET A 311 -6.89 8.83 3.80
CA MET A 311 -5.95 9.09 2.70
C MET A 311 -4.88 10.12 3.08
N VAL A 312 -5.27 11.20 3.75
CA VAL A 312 -4.32 12.23 4.18
C VAL A 312 -3.33 11.65 5.18
N ILE A 313 -3.82 10.94 6.21
CA ILE A 313 -2.97 10.32 7.22
C ILE A 313 -2.01 9.30 6.58
N SER A 314 -2.45 8.56 5.55
CA SER A 314 -1.59 7.63 4.81
C SER A 314 -0.42 8.31 4.08
N ARG A 315 -0.43 9.64 3.95
CA ARG A 315 0.58 10.42 3.22
C ARG A 315 1.37 11.43 4.07
N LEU A 316 1.05 11.59 5.35
CA LEU A 316 1.69 12.61 6.22
C LEU A 316 3.22 12.51 6.25
N ASP A 317 3.76 11.30 6.41
CA ASP A 317 5.22 11.11 6.49
C ASP A 317 5.91 11.53 5.20
N TYR A 318 5.30 11.21 4.05
CA TYR A 318 5.85 11.58 2.74
C TYR A 318 5.69 13.08 2.47
N MET A 319 4.60 13.71 2.90
CA MET A 319 4.44 15.17 2.80
C MET A 319 5.52 15.92 3.59
N ILE A 320 5.79 15.48 4.83
CA ILE A 320 6.84 16.04 5.68
C ILE A 320 8.21 15.82 5.04
N PHE A 321 8.50 14.60 4.60
CA PHE A 321 9.75 14.28 3.93
C PHE A 321 10.00 15.13 2.68
N LEU A 322 8.99 15.27 1.81
CA LEU A 322 9.10 16.10 0.60
C LEU A 322 9.35 17.57 0.94
N TYR A 323 8.71 18.09 1.98
CA TYR A 323 8.94 19.46 2.44
C TYR A 323 10.36 19.66 3.00
N ASP A 324 10.83 18.72 3.84
CA ASP A 324 12.11 18.81 4.52
C ASP A 324 13.30 18.62 3.55
N VAL A 325 13.17 17.70 2.59
CA VAL A 325 14.23 17.40 1.62
C VAL A 325 14.33 18.46 0.52
N SER A 326 13.23 19.17 0.24
CA SER A 326 13.17 20.20 -0.80
C SER A 326 13.95 21.46 -0.43
N LYS A 327 15.04 21.72 -1.16
CA LYS A 327 15.82 22.96 -1.04
C LYS A 327 15.02 24.24 -1.37
N SER A 328 14.11 24.17 -2.35
CA SER A 328 13.37 25.35 -2.86
C SER A 328 11.88 25.27 -2.58
N LYS A 329 11.48 25.72 -1.39
CA LYS A 329 10.07 25.74 -0.94
C LYS A 329 9.15 26.61 -1.82
N ASN A 330 9.70 27.64 -2.47
CA ASN A 330 8.92 28.56 -3.31
C ASN A 330 8.32 27.88 -4.55
N ILE A 331 9.04 26.94 -5.17
CA ILE A 331 8.56 26.19 -6.34
C ILE A 331 7.31 25.37 -5.95
N ASN A 332 7.33 24.84 -4.73
CA ASN A 332 6.28 23.96 -4.20
C ASN A 332 5.21 24.69 -3.38
N ARG A 333 5.19 26.03 -3.40
CA ARG A 333 4.34 26.85 -2.51
C ARG A 333 2.85 26.48 -2.60
N HIS A 334 2.36 26.15 -3.80
CA HIS A 334 0.97 25.79 -4.00
C HIS A 334 0.60 24.49 -3.25
N PHE A 335 1.39 23.42 -3.39
CA PHE A 335 1.19 22.17 -2.64
C PHE A 335 1.25 22.38 -1.14
N ILE A 336 2.22 23.16 -0.66
CA ILE A 336 2.40 23.41 0.77
C ILE A 336 1.18 24.16 1.32
N ASN A 337 0.68 25.18 0.61
CA ASN A 337 -0.54 25.90 1.02
C ASN A 337 -1.77 24.98 1.02
N ASP A 338 -1.91 24.14 0.00
CA ASP A 338 -3.00 23.19 -0.11
C ASP A 338 -2.98 22.19 1.07
N TRP A 339 -1.81 21.65 1.41
CA TRP A 339 -1.65 20.78 2.57
C TRP A 339 -1.98 21.49 3.88
N LYS A 340 -1.50 22.72 4.09
CA LYS A 340 -1.84 23.51 5.30
C LYS A 340 -3.35 23.69 5.46
N VAL A 341 -4.04 24.08 4.39
CA VAL A 341 -5.49 24.32 4.42
C VAL A 341 -6.23 23.02 4.74
N LEU A 342 -5.84 21.93 4.09
CA LEU A 342 -6.42 20.61 4.32
C LEU A 342 -6.23 20.16 5.77
N ILE A 343 -5.00 20.22 6.28
CA ILE A 343 -4.64 19.78 7.62
C ILE A 343 -5.32 20.64 8.69
N LYS A 344 -5.33 21.97 8.56
CA LYS A 344 -6.05 22.87 9.49
C LYS A 344 -7.54 22.54 9.56
N ARG A 345 -8.13 22.17 8.42
CA ARG A 345 -9.52 21.73 8.38
C ARG A 345 -9.73 20.41 9.12
N LEU A 346 -8.87 19.41 8.91
CA LEU A 346 -8.96 18.13 9.61
C LEU A 346 -8.76 18.28 11.12
N ILE A 347 -7.82 19.14 11.56
CA ILE A 347 -7.62 19.48 12.98
C ILE A 347 -8.89 20.08 13.56
N ARG A 348 -9.46 21.11 12.90
CA ARG A 348 -10.68 21.78 13.39
C ARG A 348 -11.88 20.83 13.47
N ASP A 349 -11.96 19.88 12.54
CA ASP A 349 -13.05 18.92 12.47
C ASP A 349 -12.86 17.75 13.47
N ASN A 350 -11.76 17.71 14.24
CA ASN A 350 -11.42 16.67 15.23
C ASN A 350 -11.56 15.24 14.69
N VAL A 351 -11.25 15.01 13.41
CA VAL A 351 -11.55 13.73 12.74
C VAL A 351 -10.75 12.54 13.28
N ILE A 352 -9.65 12.79 14.01
CA ILE A 352 -8.70 11.77 14.47
C ILE A 352 -8.97 11.36 15.93
N GLU A 353 -9.59 12.24 16.70
CA GLU A 353 -9.70 12.11 18.15
C GLU A 353 -10.43 10.83 18.55
N GLY A 354 -9.74 9.97 19.32
CA GLY A 354 -10.29 8.72 19.84
C GLY A 354 -10.38 7.58 18.83
N ARG A 355 -9.80 7.73 17.63
CA ARG A 355 -9.77 6.65 16.61
C ARG A 355 -8.59 5.70 16.76
N PHE A 356 -7.47 6.20 17.27
CA PHE A 356 -6.21 5.48 17.33
C PHE A 356 -5.80 5.24 18.79
N SER A 357 -4.81 4.37 18.98
CA SER A 357 -4.05 4.29 20.23
C SER A 357 -3.42 5.65 20.55
N TYR A 358 -3.18 5.90 21.84
CA TYR A 358 -2.63 7.19 22.29
C TYR A 358 -1.31 7.55 21.59
N GLU A 359 -0.41 6.56 21.41
CA GLU A 359 0.90 6.78 20.80
C GLU A 359 0.79 7.17 19.32
N THR A 360 -0.01 6.42 18.55
CA THR A 360 -0.24 6.72 17.13
C THR A 360 -1.03 8.02 16.95
N GLU A 361 -2.03 8.28 17.78
CA GLU A 361 -2.80 9.53 17.71
C GLU A 361 -1.90 10.74 17.96
N LYS A 362 -1.02 10.64 18.98
CA LYS A 362 -0.05 11.69 19.30
C LYS A 362 0.91 11.92 18.14
N ASP A 363 1.51 10.87 17.59
CA ASP A 363 2.41 10.95 16.43
C ASP A 363 1.73 11.61 15.23
N ILE A 364 0.49 11.21 14.91
CA ILE A 364 -0.27 11.80 13.82
C ILE A 364 -0.57 13.29 14.09
N LYS A 365 -1.00 13.65 15.30
CA LYS A 365 -1.28 15.05 15.68
C LYS A 365 -0.03 15.92 15.60
N GLU A 366 1.12 15.42 16.05
CA GLU A 366 2.41 16.11 15.93
C GLU A 366 2.76 16.37 14.46
N LYS A 367 2.63 15.36 13.59
CA LYS A 367 2.85 15.48 12.14
C LYS A 367 1.90 16.49 11.49
N MET A 368 0.62 16.46 11.86
CA MET A 368 -0.35 17.44 11.38
C MET A 368 0.02 18.86 11.83
N TYR A 369 0.45 19.03 13.08
CA TYR A 369 0.86 20.34 13.59
C TYR A 369 2.07 20.88 12.81
N ILE A 370 3.07 20.04 12.57
CA ILE A 370 4.25 20.36 11.74
C ILE A 370 3.81 20.88 10.37
N ILE A 371 2.97 20.13 9.64
CA ILE A 371 2.51 20.54 8.30
C ILE A 371 1.68 21.84 8.37
N SER A 372 0.87 22.01 9.40
CA SER A 372 0.05 23.22 9.56
C SER A 372 0.87 24.49 9.85
N SER A 373 2.11 24.30 10.36
CA SER A 373 3.05 25.35 10.75
C SER A 373 4.05 25.74 9.65
N TYR A 374 4.23 24.88 8.64
CA TYR A 374 4.91 25.25 7.39
C TYR A 374 4.30 26.53 6.84
#